data_AF-A0A2R7T9Q3-F1
#
_entry.id   AF-A0A2R7T9Q3-F1
#
_cell.length_a   1.000
_cell.length_b   1.000
_cell.length_c   1.000
_cell.angle_alpha   90.00
_cell.angle_beta   90.00
_cell.angle_gamma   90.00
#
_symmetry.space_group_name_H-M   'P 1'
#
loop_
_entity.id
_entity.type
_entity.pdbx_description
1 polymer ?
#
loop_
_entity_poly.entity_id
_entity_poly.type
_entity_poly.pdbx_seq_one_letter_code
_entity_poly.pdbx_strand_id
1 'polypeptide(L)'
;MKLRQLSTAAADFAAEFERLRHWSAAEDAVIEGRVAEILADVQQRGDAAVLEYTARFDRVSVDSVSALQIGQAELQAALASITPAQRSALEAAAQRVRAYHERQLQACGLSWSYRDDDGTLLGQKVTPLDRVGIYVPGGKAAYPSSVLMSAIPAQVAGVQEIIMV
;
A
#
# COMPACT_ATOMS: atom_id res chain seq x y z
N MET A 1 -21.43 12.55 25.17
CA MET A 1 -20.07 12.02 24.91
C MET A 1 -19.09 12.83 25.77
N LYS A 2 -18.38 12.21 26.71
CA LYS A 2 -17.34 12.88 27.51
C LYS A 2 -16.00 12.66 26.81
N LEU A 3 -15.50 13.69 26.13
CA LEU A 3 -14.15 13.69 25.56
C LEU A 3 -13.13 13.92 26.68
N ARG A 4 -12.03 13.18 26.68
CA ARG A 4 -10.92 13.39 27.61
C ARG A 4 -10.30 14.76 27.29
N GLN A 5 -10.16 15.61 28.30
CA GLN A 5 -9.54 16.94 28.17
C GLN A 5 -8.23 16.93 28.94
N LEU A 6 -7.17 17.40 28.29
CA LEU A 6 -5.89 17.67 28.93
C LEU A 6 -5.62 19.18 28.84
N SER A 7 -5.06 19.75 29.90
CA SER A 7 -4.57 21.13 29.92
C SER A 7 -3.07 21.11 30.15
N THR A 8 -2.30 21.81 29.30
CA THR A 8 -0.85 21.95 29.46
C THR A 8 -0.46 22.71 30.73
N ALA A 9 -1.41 23.40 31.37
CA ALA A 9 -1.22 24.08 32.65
C ALA A 9 -1.52 23.18 33.87
N ALA A 10 -2.05 21.98 33.66
CA ALA A 10 -2.32 21.04 34.75
C ALA A 10 -1.00 20.41 35.24
N ALA A 11 -0.85 20.31 36.56
CA ALA A 11 0.37 19.76 37.17
C ALA A 11 0.63 18.29 36.79
N ASP A 12 -0.42 17.56 36.43
CA ASP A 12 -0.41 16.15 36.01
C ASP A 12 -0.38 15.97 34.49
N PHE A 13 -0.28 17.06 33.70
CA PHE A 13 -0.32 17.02 32.24
C PHE A 13 0.62 15.98 31.64
N ALA A 14 1.89 15.97 32.06
CA ALA A 14 2.89 15.06 31.51
C ALA A 14 2.51 13.58 31.74
N ALA A 15 2.03 13.25 32.94
CA ALA A 15 1.62 11.88 33.27
C ALA A 15 0.33 11.46 32.52
N GLU A 16 -0.65 12.36 32.43
CA GLU A 16 -1.89 12.12 31.70
C GLU A 16 -1.66 11.99 30.18
N PHE A 17 -0.73 12.79 29.64
CA PHE A 17 -0.33 12.78 28.23
C PHE A 17 0.42 11.50 27.87
N GLU A 18 1.37 11.06 28.71
CA GLU A 18 2.04 9.77 28.51
C GLU A 18 1.05 8.60 28.59
N ARG A 19 0.09 8.63 29.52
CA ARG A 19 -0.97 7.61 29.57
C ARG A 19 -1.90 7.63 28.36
N LEU A 20 -2.13 8.78 27.75
CA LEU A 20 -2.89 8.88 26.50
C LEU A 20 -2.11 8.28 25.31
N ARG A 21 -0.78 8.44 25.31
CA ARG A 21 0.11 7.88 24.27
C ARG A 21 0.39 6.40 24.45
N HIS A 22 0.15 5.85 25.64
CA HIS A 22 0.44 4.46 25.95
C HIS A 22 -0.55 3.52 25.26
N TRP A 23 -0.05 2.81 24.25
CA TRP A 23 -0.74 1.74 23.53
C TRP A 23 -0.37 0.40 24.19
N SER A 24 -1.37 -0.44 24.47
CA SER A 24 -1.21 -1.75 25.13
C SER A 24 -0.55 -2.79 24.21
N ALA A 25 0.64 -3.28 24.59
CA ALA A 25 1.43 -4.28 23.85
C ALA A 25 0.96 -5.74 24.00
N ALA A 26 0.02 -6.04 24.91
CA ALA A 26 -0.35 -7.43 25.23
C ALA A 26 -1.28 -8.08 24.18
N GLU A 27 -2.11 -7.29 23.49
CA GLU A 27 -2.96 -7.77 22.40
C GLU A 27 -2.14 -8.12 21.14
N ASP A 28 -0.95 -7.54 21.01
CA ASP A 28 -0.09 -7.68 19.83
C ASP A 28 0.53 -9.08 19.73
N ALA A 29 0.97 -9.69 20.85
CA ALA A 29 1.67 -10.98 20.81
C ALA A 29 0.82 -12.14 20.26
N VAL A 30 -0.49 -12.16 20.55
CA VAL A 30 -1.40 -13.19 20.01
C VAL A 30 -1.64 -13.00 18.51
N ILE A 31 -1.74 -11.75 18.06
CA ILE A 31 -1.89 -11.41 16.65
C ILE A 31 -0.61 -11.78 15.89
N GLU A 32 0.54 -11.39 16.43
CA GLU A 32 1.86 -11.71 15.87
C GLU A 32 2.05 -13.22 15.70
N GLY A 33 1.72 -14.02 16.73
CA GLY A 33 1.80 -15.48 16.65
C GLY A 33 0.95 -16.06 15.52
N ARG A 34 -0.30 -15.61 15.38
CA ARG A 34 -1.20 -16.06 14.31
C ARG A 34 -0.72 -15.66 12.92
N VAL A 35 -0.20 -14.44 12.77
CA VAL A 35 0.35 -13.96 11.49
C VAL A 35 1.60 -14.76 11.13
N ALA A 36 2.48 -15.05 12.09
CA ALA A 36 3.67 -15.87 11.87
C ALA A 36 3.32 -17.29 11.39
N GLU A 37 2.29 -17.91 11.98
CA GLU A 37 1.77 -19.20 11.52
C GLU A 37 1.27 -19.15 10.07
N ILE A 38 0.45 -18.15 9.72
CA ILE A 38 -0.07 -17.98 8.34
C ILE A 38 1.08 -17.80 7.34
N LEU A 39 2.07 -16.97 7.67
CA LEU A 39 3.23 -16.74 6.80
C LEU A 39 4.05 -18.01 6.57
N ALA A 40 4.33 -18.75 7.65
CA ALA A 40 5.06 -20.02 7.56
C ALA A 40 4.32 -21.05 6.70
N ASP A 41 2.99 -21.06 6.81
CA ASP A 41 2.13 -22.00 6.10
C ASP A 41 2.03 -21.69 4.60
N VAL A 42 1.84 -20.41 4.24
CA VAL A 42 1.91 -19.95 2.84
C VAL A 42 3.29 -20.21 2.24
N GLN A 43 4.37 -20.04 3.00
CA GLN A 43 5.72 -20.34 2.52
C GLN A 43 5.92 -21.84 2.21
N GLN A 44 5.32 -22.72 3.00
CA GLN A 44 5.47 -24.18 2.86
C GLN A 44 4.52 -24.79 1.83
N ARG A 45 3.27 -24.35 1.80
CA ARG A 45 2.19 -24.96 1.00
C ARG A 45 1.77 -24.13 -0.22
N GLY A 46 2.22 -22.88 -0.33
CA GLY A 46 1.88 -22.00 -1.43
C GLY A 46 0.37 -21.83 -1.62
N ASP A 47 -0.08 -21.97 -2.86
CA ASP A 47 -1.46 -21.79 -3.31
C ASP A 47 -2.51 -22.52 -2.46
N ALA A 48 -2.18 -23.71 -1.95
CA ALA A 48 -3.11 -24.48 -1.13
C ALA A 48 -3.45 -23.76 0.19
N ALA A 49 -2.45 -23.15 0.85
CA ALA A 49 -2.68 -22.35 2.05
C ALA A 49 -3.42 -21.05 1.71
N VAL A 50 -3.10 -20.41 0.59
CA VAL A 50 -3.79 -19.18 0.14
C VAL A 50 -5.28 -19.45 -0.05
N LEU A 51 -5.64 -20.50 -0.80
CA LEU A 51 -7.05 -20.88 -1.03
C LEU A 51 -7.79 -21.20 0.28
N GLU A 52 -7.12 -21.91 1.20
CA GLU A 52 -7.69 -22.25 2.50
C GLU A 52 -7.96 -20.99 3.34
N TYR A 53 -7.01 -20.06 3.42
CA TYR A 53 -7.16 -18.83 4.17
C TYR A 53 -8.15 -17.86 3.52
N THR A 54 -8.19 -17.77 2.19
CA THR A 54 -9.23 -17.01 1.46
C THR A 54 -10.62 -17.56 1.75
N ALA A 55 -10.80 -18.89 1.74
CA ALA A 55 -12.08 -19.49 2.11
C ALA A 55 -12.45 -19.21 3.58
N ARG A 56 -11.46 -19.23 4.48
CA ARG A 56 -11.68 -19.01 5.91
C ARG A 56 -12.01 -17.55 6.26
N PHE A 57 -11.25 -16.59 5.72
CA PHE A 57 -11.34 -15.19 6.11
C PHE A 57 -12.29 -14.39 5.21
N ASP A 58 -12.24 -14.62 3.90
CA ASP A 58 -13.01 -13.87 2.91
C ASP A 58 -14.31 -14.58 2.52
N ARG A 59 -14.46 -15.86 2.91
CA ARG A 59 -15.62 -16.71 2.59
C ARG A 59 -15.81 -16.89 1.08
N VAL A 60 -14.71 -16.89 0.34
CA VAL A 60 -14.65 -17.13 -1.10
C VAL A 60 -13.98 -18.47 -1.34
N SER A 61 -14.66 -19.38 -2.05
CA SER A 61 -14.12 -20.69 -2.39
C SER A 61 -14.01 -20.83 -3.90
N VAL A 62 -12.80 -21.08 -4.37
CA VAL A 62 -12.47 -21.29 -5.79
C VAL A 62 -11.51 -22.47 -5.93
N ASP A 63 -11.47 -23.08 -7.11
CA ASP A 63 -10.68 -24.29 -7.35
C ASP A 63 -9.18 -24.02 -7.57
N SER A 64 -8.79 -22.78 -7.84
CA SER A 64 -7.40 -22.39 -8.08
C SER A 64 -7.13 -20.91 -7.79
N VAL A 65 -5.86 -20.57 -7.48
CA VAL A 65 -5.46 -19.17 -7.23
C VAL A 65 -5.66 -18.30 -8.47
N SER A 66 -5.53 -18.85 -9.68
CA SER A 66 -5.82 -18.10 -10.92
C SER A 66 -7.28 -17.65 -11.01
N ALA A 67 -8.21 -18.37 -10.38
CA ALA A 67 -9.62 -17.97 -10.34
C ALA A 67 -9.90 -16.81 -9.36
N LEU A 68 -8.93 -16.45 -8.50
CA LEU A 68 -9.00 -15.23 -7.68
C LEU A 68 -8.62 -13.97 -8.46
N GLN A 69 -7.99 -14.11 -9.62
CA GLN A 69 -7.52 -12.98 -10.41
C GLN A 69 -8.69 -12.29 -11.12
N ILE A 70 -8.82 -10.98 -10.91
CA ILE A 70 -9.79 -10.16 -11.64
C ILE A 70 -9.29 -9.93 -13.07
N GLY A 71 -10.05 -10.41 -14.05
CA GLY A 71 -9.71 -10.31 -15.46
C GLY A 71 -9.95 -8.93 -16.07
N GLN A 72 -9.34 -8.67 -17.24
CA GLN A 72 -9.48 -7.39 -17.94
C GLN A 72 -10.94 -7.04 -18.26
N ALA A 73 -11.76 -8.03 -18.61
CA ALA A 73 -13.18 -7.80 -18.93
C ALA A 73 -13.96 -7.26 -17.72
N GLU A 74 -13.71 -7.80 -16.53
CA GLU A 74 -14.34 -7.34 -15.29
C GLU A 74 -13.88 -5.93 -14.91
N LEU A 75 -12.59 -5.63 -15.08
CA LEU A 75 -12.07 -4.27 -14.87
C LEU A 75 -12.73 -3.26 -15.82
N GLN A 76 -12.92 -3.62 -17.09
CA GLN A 76 -13.62 -2.76 -18.05
C GLN A 76 -15.10 -2.59 -17.71
N ALA A 77 -15.77 -3.65 -17.26
CA ALA A 77 -17.15 -3.58 -16.80
C ALA A 77 -17.28 -2.67 -15.57
N ALA A 78 -16.36 -2.77 -14.61
CA ALA A 78 -16.32 -1.88 -13.44
C ALA A 78 -16.11 -0.42 -13.86
N LEU A 79 -15.18 -0.16 -14.79
CA LEU A 79 -14.96 1.19 -15.34
C LEU A 79 -16.18 1.72 -16.11
N ALA A 80 -16.92 0.86 -16.81
CA ALA A 80 -18.15 1.25 -17.50
C ALA A 80 -19.32 1.51 -16.53
N SER A 81 -19.28 0.92 -15.34
CA SER A 81 -20.35 1.05 -14.34
C SER A 81 -20.33 2.35 -13.55
N ILE A 82 -19.19 3.06 -13.50
CA ILE A 82 -19.08 4.31 -12.76
C ILE A 82 -19.67 5.48 -13.55
N THR A 83 -20.21 6.46 -12.81
CA THR A 83 -20.76 7.68 -13.42
C THR A 83 -19.67 8.54 -14.07
N PRO A 84 -20.02 9.38 -15.07
CA PRO A 84 -19.07 10.32 -15.66
C PRO A 84 -18.39 11.24 -14.62
N ALA A 85 -19.13 11.66 -13.59
CA ALA A 85 -18.59 12.49 -12.51
C ALA A 85 -17.54 11.76 -11.66
N GLN A 86 -17.80 10.51 -11.29
CA GLN A 86 -16.84 9.67 -10.57
C GLN A 86 -15.59 9.41 -11.40
N ARG A 87 -15.78 9.09 -12.69
CA ARG A 87 -14.67 8.88 -13.63
C ARG A 87 -13.79 10.12 -13.72
N SER A 88 -14.39 11.28 -13.97
CA SER A 88 -13.67 12.55 -14.04
C SER A 88 -12.92 12.87 -12.74
N ALA A 89 -13.52 12.62 -11.59
CA ALA A 89 -12.85 12.81 -10.30
C ALA A 89 -11.62 11.89 -10.12
N LEU A 90 -11.73 10.61 -10.50
CA LEU A 90 -10.62 9.65 -10.44
C LEU A 90 -9.50 10.02 -11.42
N GLU A 91 -9.84 10.41 -12.66
CA GLU A 91 -8.88 10.85 -13.66
C GLU A 91 -8.14 12.14 -13.22
N ALA A 92 -8.87 13.11 -12.66
CA ALA A 92 -8.28 14.34 -12.14
C ALA A 92 -7.35 14.07 -10.94
N ALA A 93 -7.75 13.19 -10.02
CA ALA A 93 -6.89 12.77 -8.91
C ALA A 93 -5.63 12.06 -9.42
N ALA A 94 -5.78 11.10 -10.33
CA ALA A 94 -4.68 10.36 -10.93
C ALA A 94 -3.69 11.29 -11.64
N GLN A 95 -4.17 12.27 -12.41
CA GLN A 95 -3.33 13.24 -13.09
C GLN A 95 -2.52 14.09 -12.11
N ARG A 96 -3.14 14.55 -11.02
CA ARG A 96 -2.45 15.35 -9.99
C ARG A 96 -1.37 14.53 -9.26
N VAL A 97 -1.68 13.29 -8.89
CA VAL A 97 -0.73 12.38 -8.25
C VAL A 97 0.45 12.11 -9.18
N ARG A 98 0.18 11.80 -10.45
CA ARG A 98 1.22 11.56 -11.46
C ARG A 98 2.13 12.77 -11.64
N ALA A 99 1.55 13.95 -11.88
CA ALA A 99 2.28 15.18 -12.10
C ALA A 99 3.22 15.54 -10.93
N TYR A 100 2.80 15.24 -9.69
CA TYR A 100 3.64 15.45 -8.52
C TYR A 100 4.82 14.47 -8.48
N HIS A 101 4.56 13.17 -8.66
CA HIS A 101 5.60 12.15 -8.61
C HIS A 101 6.58 12.23 -9.78
N GLU A 102 6.14 12.70 -10.95
CA GLU A 102 7.04 13.00 -12.07
C GLU A 102 8.05 14.09 -11.69
N ARG A 103 7.62 15.12 -10.97
CA ARG A 103 8.54 16.16 -10.45
C ARG A 103 9.49 15.61 -9.40
N GLN A 104 9.03 14.72 -8.52
CA GLN A 104 9.91 14.04 -7.57
C GLN A 104 10.96 13.16 -8.25
N LEU A 105 10.56 12.41 -9.28
CA LEU A 105 11.47 11.62 -10.10
C LEU A 105 12.57 12.50 -10.70
N GLN A 106 12.21 13.64 -11.29
CA GLN A 106 13.20 14.59 -11.83
C GLN A 106 14.10 15.19 -10.74
N ALA A 107 13.56 15.48 -9.56
CA ALA A 107 14.29 16.14 -8.48
C ALA A 107 15.33 15.24 -7.80
N CYS A 108 15.01 13.95 -7.59
CA CYS A 108 15.88 13.06 -6.81
C CYS A 108 15.84 11.58 -7.21
N GLY A 109 15.06 11.22 -8.23
CA GLY A 109 14.87 9.82 -8.66
C GLY A 109 15.60 9.42 -9.94
N LEU A 110 16.36 10.34 -10.57
CA LEU A 110 17.16 10.02 -11.75
C LEU A 110 18.60 9.67 -11.40
N SER A 111 19.21 8.82 -12.23
CA SER A 111 20.64 8.53 -12.15
C SER A 111 21.46 9.77 -12.53
N TRP A 112 22.63 9.93 -11.92
CA TRP A 112 23.56 11.01 -12.23
C TRP A 112 25.00 10.55 -12.05
N SER A 113 25.93 11.26 -12.69
CA SER A 113 27.37 11.02 -12.55
C SER A 113 28.17 12.29 -12.84
N TYR A 114 29.33 12.44 -12.22
CA TYR A 114 30.28 13.52 -12.47
C TYR A 114 31.72 13.02 -12.31
N ARG A 115 32.69 13.81 -12.77
CA ARG A 115 34.11 13.61 -12.46
C ARG A 115 34.55 14.63 -11.43
N ASP A 116 35.26 14.17 -10.40
CA ASP A 116 35.88 15.07 -9.41
C ASP A 116 37.18 15.70 -9.94
N ASP A 117 37.81 16.51 -9.10
CA ASP A 117 39.04 17.23 -9.43
C ASP A 117 40.23 16.30 -9.76
N ASP A 118 40.20 15.05 -9.25
CA ASP A 118 41.19 14.02 -9.53
C ASP A 118 40.84 13.20 -10.79
N GLY A 119 39.71 13.48 -11.44
CA GLY A 119 39.23 12.82 -12.65
C GLY A 119 38.46 11.51 -12.39
N THR A 120 38.21 11.15 -11.12
CA THR A 120 37.47 9.95 -10.73
C THR A 120 36.00 10.08 -11.10
N LEU A 121 35.42 9.06 -11.75
CA LEU A 121 34.00 9.04 -12.07
C LEU A 121 33.19 8.59 -10.85
N LEU A 122 32.34 9.47 -10.33
CA LEU A 122 31.44 9.23 -9.21
C LEU A 122 30.00 9.40 -9.67
N GLY A 123 29.05 8.73 -9.00
CA GLY A 123 27.64 8.82 -9.40
C GLY A 123 26.69 7.99 -8.56
N GLN A 124 25.41 8.13 -8.87
CA GLN A 124 24.32 7.35 -8.35
C GLN A 124 23.55 6.70 -9.50
N LYS A 125 23.37 5.39 -9.42
CA LYS A 125 22.47 4.66 -10.30
C LYS A 125 21.15 4.39 -9.57
N VAL A 126 20.06 4.88 -10.13
CA VAL A 126 18.69 4.62 -9.66
C VAL A 126 17.99 3.76 -10.70
N THR A 127 17.39 2.65 -10.24
CA THR A 127 16.58 1.75 -11.06
C THR A 127 15.29 1.44 -10.34
N PRO A 128 14.16 1.30 -11.05
CA PRO A 128 12.92 0.83 -10.44
C PRO A 128 13.08 -0.59 -9.89
N LEU A 129 12.19 -0.96 -8.98
CA LEU A 129 11.96 -2.38 -8.68
C LEU A 129 11.40 -3.07 -9.93
N ASP A 130 11.79 -4.32 -10.16
CA ASP A 130 11.21 -5.11 -11.25
C ASP A 130 9.69 -5.26 -11.05
N ARG A 131 9.28 -5.51 -9.80
CA ARG A 131 7.90 -5.82 -9.42
C ARG A 131 7.53 -5.27 -8.04
N VAL A 132 6.28 -4.86 -7.86
CA VAL A 132 5.73 -4.47 -6.55
C VAL A 132 4.35 -5.07 -6.33
N GLY A 133 4.08 -5.46 -5.08
CA GLY A 133 2.75 -5.76 -4.58
C GLY A 133 2.16 -4.55 -3.86
N ILE A 134 0.91 -4.19 -4.15
CA ILE A 134 0.16 -3.14 -3.44
C ILE A 134 -1.05 -3.77 -2.77
N TYR A 135 -1.16 -3.62 -1.45
CA TYR A 135 -2.30 -4.12 -0.68
C TYR A 135 -3.39 -3.07 -0.57
N VAL A 136 -4.63 -3.42 -0.91
CA VAL A 136 -5.79 -2.53 -0.82
C VAL A 136 -6.89 -3.20 0.01
N PRO A 137 -7.24 -2.65 1.18
CA PRO A 137 -8.28 -3.23 2.03
C PRO A 137 -9.63 -3.38 1.30
N GLY A 138 -10.24 -4.55 1.44
CA GLY A 138 -11.57 -4.83 0.88
C GLY A 138 -12.74 -4.24 1.69
N GLY A 139 -13.96 -4.47 1.20
CA GLY A 139 -15.20 -4.12 1.88
C GLY A 139 -15.47 -2.62 1.94
N LYS A 140 -16.02 -2.13 3.07
CA LYS A 140 -16.43 -0.71 3.24
C LYS A 140 -15.27 0.27 3.34
N ALA A 141 -14.04 -0.22 3.48
CA ALA A 141 -12.81 0.57 3.54
C ALA A 141 -12.05 0.59 2.20
N ALA A 142 -12.67 0.12 1.11
CA ALA A 142 -12.10 0.15 -0.22
C ALA A 142 -12.09 1.60 -0.75
N TYR A 143 -10.95 2.26 -0.66
CA TYR A 143 -10.75 3.61 -1.16
C TYR A 143 -9.98 3.59 -2.48
N PRO A 144 -10.59 4.02 -3.61
CA PRO A 144 -9.86 4.16 -4.88
C PRO A 144 -8.62 5.05 -4.76
N SER A 145 -8.62 6.00 -3.82
CA SER A 145 -7.47 6.85 -3.54
C SER A 145 -6.23 6.07 -3.11
N SER A 146 -6.37 4.98 -2.34
CA SER A 146 -5.23 4.15 -1.93
C SER A 146 -4.60 3.47 -3.14
N VAL A 147 -5.43 2.96 -4.07
CA VAL A 147 -4.96 2.40 -5.35
C VAL A 147 -4.16 3.44 -6.12
N LEU A 148 -4.72 4.65 -6.30
CA LEU A 148 -4.05 5.72 -7.04
C LEU A 148 -2.72 6.13 -6.39
N MET A 149 -2.69 6.27 -5.07
CA MET A 149 -1.51 6.71 -4.32
C MET A 149 -0.41 5.64 -4.25
N SER A 150 -0.72 4.36 -4.42
CA SER A 150 0.28 3.28 -4.46
C SER A 150 0.71 2.92 -5.88
N ALA A 151 -0.23 2.76 -6.82
CA ALA A 151 0.07 2.33 -8.17
C ALA A 151 0.76 3.40 -9.02
N ILE A 152 0.31 4.66 -8.94
CA ILE A 152 0.82 5.72 -9.82
C ILE A 152 2.30 6.03 -9.53
N PRO A 153 2.77 6.14 -8.27
CA PRO A 153 4.20 6.34 -8.01
C PRO A 153 5.06 5.19 -8.52
N ALA A 154 4.60 3.94 -8.38
CA ALA A 154 5.28 2.77 -8.93
C ALA A 154 5.38 2.82 -10.47
N GLN A 155 4.30 3.23 -11.14
CA GLN A 155 4.32 3.44 -12.60
C GLN A 155 5.28 4.56 -13.00
N VAL A 156 5.26 5.70 -12.29
CA VAL A 156 6.16 6.82 -12.56
C VAL A 156 7.62 6.44 -12.35
N ALA A 157 7.92 5.64 -11.32
CA ALA A 157 9.27 5.13 -11.07
C ALA A 157 9.77 4.19 -12.19
N GLY A 158 8.86 3.58 -12.97
CA GLY A 158 9.19 2.67 -14.06
C GLY A 158 9.11 1.19 -13.68
N VAL A 159 8.37 0.84 -12.61
CA VAL A 159 8.13 -0.56 -12.23
C VAL A 159 7.36 -1.27 -13.34
N GLN A 160 7.81 -2.46 -13.73
CA GLN A 160 7.26 -3.20 -14.88
C GLN A 160 6.03 -4.03 -14.53
N GLU A 161 6.00 -4.62 -13.33
CA GLU A 161 4.86 -5.41 -12.85
C GLU A 161 4.33 -4.86 -11.52
N ILE A 162 3.07 -4.44 -11.52
CA ILE A 162 2.38 -3.92 -10.33
C ILE A 162 1.19 -4.83 -10.06
N ILE A 163 1.24 -5.56 -8.95
CA ILE A 163 0.23 -6.55 -8.56
C ILE A 163 -0.56 -5.98 -7.40
N MET A 164 -1.88 -5.85 -7.56
CA MET A 164 -2.77 -5.43 -6.48
C MET A 164 -3.37 -6.65 -5.80
N VAL A 165 -3.33 -6.66 -4.47
CA VAL A 165 -3.92 -7.70 -3.60
C VAL A 165 -4.87 -7.09 -2.58
#